data_AF-A0A662QJY0-F1
#
_entry.id   AF-A0A662QJY0-F1
#
_cell.length_a   1.000
_cell.length_b   1.000
_cell.length_c   1.000
_cell.angle_alpha   90.00
_cell.angle_beta   90.00
_cell.angle_gamma   90.00
#
_symmetry.space_group_name_H-M   'P 1'
#
loop_
_entity.id
_entity.type
_entity.pdbx_description
1 polymer ?
#
loop_
_entity_poly.entity_id
_entity_poly.type
_entity_poly.pdbx_seq_one_letter_code
_entity_poly.pdbx_strand_id
1 'polypeptide(L)'
;MGGRSRNPIVKMLAWKARKLSEKDVELILAAIASVGGVFTLTDVIERLPDEIKVDRNKRRRVGNLLQALVSLGYLSKPSERKWIKNAPTLSHYLTQHLLDLSSIERIPPRPPTRGKVIAHRQRLDRTSSG
;
A
#
# COMPACT_ATOMS: atom_id res chain seq x y z
N MET A 1 -16.16 8.01 -27.74
CA MET A 1 -14.95 8.31 -26.93
C MET A 1 -14.68 7.11 -26.05
N GLY A 2 -13.61 6.36 -26.31
CA GLY A 2 -13.29 5.13 -25.60
C GLY A 2 -13.10 5.39 -24.11
N GLY A 3 -13.90 4.74 -23.26
CA GLY A 3 -13.73 4.80 -21.83
C GLY A 3 -12.36 4.24 -21.49
N ARG A 4 -11.42 5.08 -21.05
CA ARG A 4 -10.25 4.58 -20.33
C ARG A 4 -10.80 3.70 -19.22
N SER A 5 -10.49 2.41 -19.25
CA SER A 5 -10.76 1.53 -18.12
C SER A 5 -10.24 2.21 -16.87
N ARG A 6 -11.17 2.59 -15.97
CA ARG A 6 -10.84 3.30 -14.74
C ARG A 6 -9.81 2.50 -13.96
N ASN A 7 -8.68 3.10 -13.63
CA ASN A 7 -7.62 2.40 -12.93
C ASN A 7 -8.10 2.03 -11.51
N PRO A 8 -8.15 0.74 -11.13
CA PRO A 8 -8.67 0.32 -9.82
C PRO A 8 -7.90 0.92 -8.63
N ILE A 9 -6.60 1.17 -8.79
CA ILE A 9 -5.77 1.80 -7.76
C ILE A 9 -6.19 3.26 -7.58
N VAL A 10 -6.45 3.97 -8.67
CA VAL A 10 -6.96 5.36 -8.63
C VAL A 10 -8.31 5.40 -7.94
N LYS A 11 -9.23 4.49 -8.28
CA LYS A 11 -10.55 4.36 -7.64
C LYS A 11 -10.43 4.09 -6.14
N MET A 12 -9.56 3.17 -5.74
CA MET A 12 -9.29 2.85 -4.33
C MET A 12 -8.74 4.07 -3.58
N LEU A 13 -7.79 4.80 -4.17
CA LEU A 13 -7.21 6.00 -3.57
C LEU A 13 -8.22 7.14 -3.45
N ALA A 14 -9.08 7.33 -4.46
CA ALA A 14 -10.17 8.30 -4.43
C ALA A 14 -11.13 8.03 -3.27
N TRP A 15 -11.45 6.75 -3.04
CA TRP A 15 -12.25 6.31 -1.88
C TRP A 15 -11.52 6.59 -0.56
N LYS A 16 -10.25 6.22 -0.45
CA LYS A 16 -9.43 6.40 0.77
C LYS A 16 -9.23 7.88 1.14
N ALA A 17 -9.10 8.77 0.15
CA ALA A 17 -8.91 10.20 0.35
C ALA A 17 -10.21 10.98 0.67
N ARG A 18 -11.34 10.28 0.87
CA ARG A 18 -12.66 10.82 1.26
C ARG A 18 -13.04 12.08 0.47
N LYS A 19 -13.53 11.90 -0.77
CA LYS A 19 -14.12 12.93 -1.67
C LYS A 19 -13.16 13.58 -2.68
N LEU A 20 -12.07 12.93 -3.11
CA LEU A 20 -11.41 13.31 -4.37
C LEU A 20 -12.07 12.56 -5.53
N SER A 21 -12.21 13.22 -6.68
CA SER A 21 -12.59 12.51 -7.90
C SER A 21 -11.40 11.67 -8.39
N GLU A 22 -11.67 10.62 -9.18
CA GLU A 22 -10.60 9.81 -9.79
C GLU A 22 -9.65 10.70 -10.62
N LYS A 23 -10.19 11.69 -11.35
CA LYS A 23 -9.42 12.66 -12.12
C LYS A 23 -8.49 13.51 -11.24
N ASP A 24 -8.98 13.97 -10.08
CA ASP A 24 -8.13 14.73 -9.15
C ASP A 24 -6.98 13.86 -8.63
N VAL A 25 -7.25 12.59 -8.32
CA VAL A 25 -6.22 11.65 -7.88
C VAL A 25 -5.16 11.43 -8.96
N GLU A 26 -5.56 11.26 -10.23
CA GLU A 26 -4.63 11.15 -11.36
C GLU A 26 -3.72 12.38 -11.47
N LEU A 27 -4.30 13.58 -11.40
CA LEU A 27 -3.55 14.84 -11.46
C LEU A 27 -2.58 14.98 -10.28
N ILE A 28 -3.02 14.62 -9.07
CA ILE A 28 -2.17 14.68 -7.87
C ILE A 28 -1.02 13.67 -7.96
N LEU A 29 -1.28 12.45 -8.42
CA LEU A 29 -0.22 11.45 -8.60
C LEU A 29 0.80 11.89 -9.66
N ALA A 30 0.34 12.49 -10.76
CA ALA A 30 1.22 13.06 -11.77
C ALA A 30 2.06 14.22 -11.21
N ALA A 31 1.44 15.12 -10.45
CA ALA A 31 2.13 16.21 -9.77
C ALA A 31 3.23 15.68 -8.85
N ILE A 32 2.91 14.71 -7.98
CA ILE A 32 3.89 14.07 -7.07
C ILE A 32 5.03 13.42 -7.87
N ALA A 33 4.72 12.68 -8.94
CA ALA A 33 5.72 12.02 -9.77
C ALA A 33 6.72 13.04 -10.37
N SER A 34 6.25 14.21 -10.78
CA SER A 34 7.08 15.28 -11.34
C SER A 34 7.95 16.03 -10.32
N VAL A 35 7.64 15.95 -9.02
CA VAL A 35 8.42 16.63 -7.99
C VAL A 35 9.67 15.82 -7.65
N GLY A 36 10.82 16.49 -7.57
CA GLY A 36 12.09 15.89 -7.14
C GLY A 36 12.40 16.18 -5.67
N GLY A 37 13.18 15.30 -5.05
CA GLY A 37 13.71 15.52 -3.69
C GLY A 37 12.62 15.60 -2.60
N VAL A 38 12.92 16.38 -1.57
CA VAL A 38 12.00 16.66 -0.45
C VAL A 38 11.04 17.78 -0.86
N PHE A 39 9.75 17.59 -0.61
CA PHE A 39 8.70 18.53 -1.05
C PHE A 39 7.63 18.78 0.00
N THR A 40 6.83 19.82 -0.23
CA THR A 40 5.74 20.27 0.63
C THR A 40 4.39 20.16 -0.07
N LEU A 41 3.30 20.42 0.67
CA LEU A 41 1.96 20.45 0.09
C LEU A 41 1.86 21.57 -0.97
N THR A 42 2.47 22.73 -0.70
CA THR A 42 2.50 23.86 -1.64
C THR A 42 3.14 23.46 -2.96
N ASP A 43 4.26 22.73 -2.93
CA ASP A 43 4.95 22.28 -4.16
C ASP A 43 4.04 21.40 -5.03
N VAL A 44 3.22 20.56 -4.40
CA VAL A 44 2.24 19.73 -5.11
C VAL A 44 1.10 20.59 -5.65
N ILE A 45 0.52 21.47 -4.82
CA ILE A 45 -0.61 22.33 -5.21
C ILE A 45 -0.24 23.24 -6.38
N GLU A 46 0.98 23.78 -6.43
CA GLU A 46 1.41 24.67 -7.52
C GLU A 46 1.45 24.00 -8.89
N ARG A 47 1.47 22.66 -8.94
CA ARG A 47 1.45 21.86 -10.17
C ARG A 47 0.05 21.42 -10.59
N LEU A 48 -0.97 21.75 -9.81
CA LEU A 48 -2.36 21.36 -10.06
C LEU A 48 -3.14 22.48 -10.76
N PRO A 49 -4.25 22.18 -11.45
CA PRO A 49 -5.11 23.20 -12.02
C PRO A 49 -5.66 24.18 -10.98
N ASP A 50 -5.98 25.39 -11.43
CA ASP A 50 -6.46 26.47 -10.56
C ASP A 50 -7.70 26.09 -9.74
N GLU A 51 -8.58 25.24 -10.30
CA GLU A 51 -9.75 24.70 -9.60
C GLU A 51 -9.42 23.98 -8.28
N ILE A 52 -8.23 23.36 -8.19
CA ILE A 52 -7.73 22.72 -6.97
C ILE A 52 -6.95 23.74 -6.13
N LYS A 53 -6.22 24.65 -6.79
CA LYS A 53 -5.49 25.71 -6.10
C LYS A 53 -6.44 26.63 -5.34
N VAL A 54 -7.55 27.12 -5.88
CA VAL A 54 -8.37 28.11 -5.16
C VAL A 54 -9.24 27.49 -4.06
N ASP A 55 -9.59 26.21 -4.19
CA ASP A 55 -10.49 25.53 -3.26
C ASP A 55 -9.75 24.98 -2.02
N ARG A 56 -9.95 25.63 -0.87
CA ARG A 56 -9.37 25.22 0.42
C ARG A 56 -9.73 23.79 0.82
N ASN A 57 -10.95 23.33 0.51
CA ASN A 57 -11.37 21.97 0.82
C ASN A 57 -10.64 20.96 -0.06
N LYS A 58 -10.45 21.25 -1.36
CA LYS A 58 -9.65 20.41 -2.25
C LYS A 58 -8.19 20.37 -1.81
N ARG A 59 -7.57 21.51 -1.46
CA ARG A 59 -6.21 21.54 -0.89
C ARG A 59 -6.06 20.62 0.33
N ARG A 60 -7.02 20.66 1.26
CA ARG A 60 -7.04 19.77 2.43
C ARG A 60 -7.13 18.29 2.02
N ARG A 61 -7.94 17.97 1.01
CA ARG A 61 -8.05 16.60 0.49
C ARG A 61 -6.77 16.12 -0.19
N VAL A 62 -6.03 17.00 -0.86
CA VAL A 62 -4.67 16.68 -1.36
C VAL A 62 -3.77 16.28 -0.19
N GLY A 63 -3.78 17.05 0.89
CA GLY A 63 -3.06 16.71 2.12
C GLY A 63 -3.44 15.33 2.68
N ASN A 64 -4.74 14.99 2.69
CA ASN A 64 -5.21 13.67 3.12
C ASN A 64 -4.71 12.54 2.20
N LEU A 65 -4.67 12.76 0.88
CA LEU A 65 -4.11 11.79 -0.05
C LEU A 65 -2.60 11.60 0.20
N LEU A 66 -1.84 12.67 0.45
CA LEU A 66 -0.43 12.55 0.82
C LEU A 66 -0.26 11.73 2.11
N GLN A 67 -1.10 11.92 3.13
CA GLN A 67 -1.09 11.07 4.33
C GLN A 67 -1.43 9.61 4.00
N ALA A 68 -2.42 9.38 3.14
CA ALA A 68 -2.79 8.03 2.74
C ALA A 68 -1.65 7.31 2.00
N LEU A 69 -0.87 8.04 1.20
CA LEU A 69 0.33 7.55 0.51
C LEU A 69 1.50 7.33 1.48
N VAL A 70 1.60 8.10 2.56
CA VAL A 70 2.53 7.80 3.68
C VAL A 70 2.14 6.49 4.36
N SER A 71 0.86 6.29 4.68
CA SER A 71 0.39 5.03 5.29
C SER A 71 0.56 3.81 4.37
N LEU A 72 0.66 4.01 3.06
CA LEU A 72 0.97 2.96 2.10
C LEU A 72 2.48 2.71 1.96
N GLY A 73 3.32 3.56 2.54
CA GLY A 73 4.78 3.47 2.44
C GLY A 73 5.37 4.04 1.15
N TYR A 74 4.57 4.61 0.24
CA TYR A 74 5.10 5.26 -0.96
C TYR A 74 5.82 6.58 -0.63
N LEU A 75 5.30 7.33 0.35
CA LEU A 75 5.91 8.56 0.85
C LEU A 75 6.44 8.35 2.26
N SER A 76 7.57 8.99 2.57
CA SER A 76 8.09 9.13 3.94
C SER A 76 8.00 10.58 4.41
N LYS A 77 7.97 10.77 5.73
CA LYS A 77 7.96 12.11 6.35
C LYS A 77 9.29 12.43 7.02
N PRO A 78 10.17 13.20 6.38
CA PRO A 78 11.35 13.76 7.07
C PRO A 78 10.95 14.82 8.10
N SER A 79 9.79 15.46 7.97
CA SER A 79 9.18 16.32 9.00
C SER A 79 7.67 16.40 8.81
N GLU A 80 6.94 17.04 9.73
CA GLU A 80 5.47 17.12 9.69
C GLU A 80 4.92 17.68 8.37
N ARG A 81 5.64 18.65 7.78
CA ARG A 81 5.21 19.40 6.59
C ARG A 81 5.95 19.02 5.31
N LYS A 82 6.86 18.06 5.39
CA LYS A 82 7.69 17.64 4.27
C LYS A 82 7.48 16.16 3.98
N TRP A 83 7.56 15.83 2.70
CA TRP A 83 7.49 14.47 2.19
C TRP A 83 8.71 14.18 1.31
N ILE A 84 9.06 12.90 1.24
CA ILE A 84 10.03 12.37 0.27
C ILE A 84 9.43 11.12 -0.35
N LYS A 85 9.70 10.90 -1.65
CA LYS A 85 9.24 9.70 -2.36
C LYS A 85 10.21 8.55 -2.11
N ASN A 86 9.68 7.37 -1.81
CA ASN A 86 10.49 6.16 -1.66
C ASN A 86 10.72 5.45 -3.01
N ALA A 87 10.09 5.94 -4.07
CA ALA A 87 10.27 5.48 -5.45
C ALA A 87 9.95 6.64 -6.44
N PRO A 88 10.44 6.57 -7.70
CA PRO A 88 10.16 7.62 -8.70
C PRO A 88 8.66 7.87 -8.92
N THR A 89 7.86 6.80 -8.98
CA THR A 89 6.40 6.82 -9.17
C THR A 89 5.72 5.82 -8.24
N LEU A 90 4.41 5.99 -8.01
CA LEU A 90 3.61 5.03 -7.24
C LEU A 90 3.56 3.64 -7.91
N SER A 91 3.51 3.58 -9.24
CA SER A 91 3.52 2.30 -9.96
C SER A 91 4.81 1.53 -9.73
N HIS A 92 5.96 2.21 -9.77
CA HIS A 92 7.26 1.58 -9.49
C HIS A 92 7.30 1.00 -8.06
N TYR A 93 6.81 1.77 -7.09
CA TYR A 93 6.71 1.32 -5.70
C TYR A 93 5.83 0.07 -5.55
N LEU A 94 4.64 0.09 -6.14
CA LEU A 94 3.70 -1.03 -6.03
C LEU A 94 4.22 -2.30 -6.71
N THR A 95 4.90 -2.18 -7.85
CA THR A 95 5.46 -3.34 -8.56
C THR A 95 6.42 -4.14 -7.66
N GLN A 96 7.26 -3.48 -6.86
CA GLN A 96 8.16 -4.16 -5.94
C GLN A 96 7.37 -5.01 -4.93
N HIS A 97 6.35 -4.42 -4.30
CA HIS A 97 5.51 -5.12 -3.34
C HIS A 97 4.64 -6.22 -3.94
N LEU A 98 4.22 -6.09 -5.21
CA LEU A 98 3.47 -7.12 -5.90
C LEU A 98 4.33 -8.36 -6.18
N LEU A 99 5.62 -8.19 -6.48
CA LEU A 99 6.55 -9.31 -6.65
C LEU A 99 6.78 -10.05 -5.33
N ASP A 100 6.94 -9.31 -4.24
CA ASP A 100 7.06 -9.89 -2.89
C ASP A 100 5.79 -10.64 -2.50
N LEU A 101 4.62 -10.03 -2.72
CA LEU A 101 3.32 -10.65 -2.44
C LEU A 101 3.14 -11.94 -3.24
N SER A 102 3.45 -11.92 -4.55
CA SER A 102 3.38 -13.11 -5.40
C SER A 102 4.29 -14.23 -4.89
N SER A 103 5.45 -13.89 -4.33
CA SER A 103 6.37 -14.86 -3.74
C SER A 103 5.79 -15.50 -2.47
N ILE A 104 5.08 -14.71 -1.64
CA ILE A 104 4.39 -15.19 -0.45
C ILE A 104 3.21 -16.10 -0.82
N GLU A 105 2.41 -15.70 -1.81
CA GLU A 105 1.24 -16.47 -2.27
C GLU A 105 1.61 -17.83 -2.87
N ARG A 106 2.83 -17.98 -3.37
CA ARG A 106 3.35 -19.26 -3.90
C ARG A 106 3.80 -20.23 -2.81
N ILE A 107 3.92 -19.79 -1.55
CA ILE A 107 4.31 -20.68 -0.45
C ILE A 107 3.17 -21.69 -0.24
N PRO A 108 3.41 -23.00 -0.45
CA PRO A 108 2.36 -23.99 -0.25
C PRO A 108 1.94 -23.97 1.23
N PRO A 109 0.63 -24.09 1.52
CA PRO A 109 0.16 -24.18 2.90
C PRO A 109 0.84 -25.37 3.58
N ARG A 110 1.44 -25.15 4.75
CA ARG A 110 2.10 -26.25 5.48
C ARG A 110 1.06 -27.32 5.79
N PRO A 111 1.33 -28.61 5.49
CA PRO A 111 0.42 -29.67 5.87
C PRO A 111 0.25 -29.65 7.40
N PRO A 112 -0.96 -29.96 7.91
CA PRO A 112 -1.18 -30.03 9.35
C PRO A 112 -0.19 -31.01 9.96
N THR A 113 0.43 -30.60 11.06
CA THR A 113 1.41 -31.42 11.79
C THR A 113 0.74 -32.75 12.14
N ARG A 114 1.16 -33.85 11.49
CA ARG A 114 0.76 -35.19 11.95
C ARG A 114 1.33 -35.33 13.36
N GLY A 115 0.47 -35.24 14.37
CA GLY A 115 0.83 -35.48 15.75
C GLY A 115 1.59 -36.80 15.83
N LYS A 116 2.75 -36.80 16.50
CA LYS A 116 3.48 -38.03 16.80
C LYS A 116 2.53 -38.91 17.61
N VAL A 117 1.97 -39.94 16.98
CA VAL A 117 1.37 -41.06 17.72
C VAL A 117 2.55 -41.74 18.41
N ILE A 118 2.80 -41.36 19.66
CA ILE A 118 3.74 -42.08 20.52
C ILE A 118 3.08 -43.43 20.78
N ALA A 119 3.51 -44.46 20.04
CA ALA A 119 3.17 -45.83 20.36
C ALA A 119 3.77 -46.14 21.73
N HIS A 120 2.94 -46.02 22.77
CA HIS A 120 3.32 -46.40 24.12
C HIS A 120 3.59 -47.91 24.11
N ARG A 121 4.86 -48.26 24.21
CA ARG A 121 5.37 -49.62 24.32
C ARG A 121 4.69 -50.30 25.51
N GLN A 122 3.74 -51.20 25.25
CA GLN A 122 3.30 -52.17 26.27
C GLN A 122 4.42 -53.20 26.43
N ARG A 123 5.35 -52.91 27.35
CA ARG A 123 6.04 -53.95 28.11
C ARG A 123 5.25 -54.08 29.40
N LEU A 124 4.23 -54.94 29.38
CA LEU A 124 3.61 -55.44 30.60
C LEU A 124 4.06 -56.89 30.74
N ASP A 125 5.02 -57.07 31.64
CA ASP A 125 5.20 -58.18 32.56
C ASP A 125 4.67 -59.56 32.11
N ARG A 126 5.59 -60.39 31.61
CA ARG A 126 5.55 -61.83 31.83
C ARG A 126 6.85 -62.27 32.49
N THR A 127 7.06 -61.77 33.70
CA THR A 127 7.88 -62.46 34.70
C THR A 127 7.17 -62.33 36.04
N SER A 128 6.45 -63.38 36.44
CA SER A 128 6.29 -63.84 37.82
C SER A 128 5.46 -65.13 37.84
N SER A 129 6.20 -66.23 38.02
CA SER A 129 5.93 -67.48 38.74
C SER A 129 4.51 -67.84 39.19
N GLY A 130 4.16 -69.11 38.97
CA GLY A 130 3.01 -69.83 39.54
C GLY A 130 2.82 -71.16 38.85
#